data_AF-A0A2A6B433-F1
#
_entry.id   AF-A0A2A6B433-F1
#
_cell.length_a   1.000
_cell.length_b   1.000
_cell.length_c   1.000
_cell.angle_alpha   90.00
_cell.angle_beta   90.00
_cell.angle_gamma   90.00
#
_symmetry.space_group_name_H-M   'P 1'
#
loop_
_entity.id
_entity.type
_entity.pdbx_description
1 polymer ?
#
loop_
_entity_poly.entity_id
_entity_poly.type
_entity_poly.pdbx_seq_one_letter_code
_entity_poly.pdbx_strand_id
1 'polypeptide(L)'
;MKGLPDAIHFRTNVTLSALSPIEKKHSLMARPPSSFSNHRTTSLNSPIPFEISMLNVLQGQILGWEERRELAQIVASLPIQNKKKLIDFIEGTKGASDSAVENNACKVFQCTPSQLGDILEREDGVDQLTEHFQTLVSELIPTAESVLYPLQTSYRDFSIRRIILRSFRDQVLLRIFEHSLSPSRIPRLEHLIFTVLFESHDNSIEYARFEKCSSVILGRDI
;
A
#
# COMPACT_ATOMS: atom_id res chain seq x y z
N MET A 1 25.80 57.31 25.18
CA MET A 1 26.86 56.31 25.48
C MET A 1 26.95 56.08 26.97
N LYS A 2 26.59 54.86 27.36
CA LYS A 2 27.14 54.03 28.47
C LYS A 2 27.11 54.60 29.90
N GLY A 3 26.13 54.09 30.65
CA GLY A 3 26.05 54.12 32.09
C GLY A 3 26.97 53.10 32.78
N LEU A 4 27.34 53.50 33.98
CA LEU A 4 28.22 52.96 35.02
C LEU A 4 27.50 51.86 35.86
N PRO A 5 28.12 51.27 36.91
CA PRO A 5 29.06 50.15 36.87
C PRO A 5 28.62 48.94 37.73
N ASP A 6 29.51 47.95 37.73
CA ASP A 6 29.61 46.77 38.59
C ASP A 6 29.24 46.94 40.07
N ALA A 7 28.65 45.89 40.67
CA ALA A 7 29.21 45.26 41.87
C ALA A 7 28.51 43.95 42.32
N ILE A 8 29.26 42.84 42.22
CA ILE A 8 29.60 41.83 43.26
C ILE A 8 28.50 40.93 43.88
N HIS A 9 28.84 39.61 43.87
CA HIS A 9 28.68 38.54 44.90
C HIS A 9 27.93 37.31 44.37
N PHE A 10 28.33 36.05 44.57
CA PHE A 10 29.30 35.43 45.48
C PHE A 10 29.49 33.94 45.05
N ARG A 11 30.71 33.39 45.23
CA ARG A 11 31.05 32.00 45.70
C ARG A 11 30.49 30.78 44.94
N THR A 12 31.18 29.65 44.73
CA THR A 12 32.55 29.14 45.01
C THR A 12 32.69 27.79 44.29
N ASN A 13 33.90 27.48 43.84
CA ASN A 13 34.61 26.20 43.68
C ASN A 13 33.85 24.89 43.95
N VAL A 14 34.04 23.87 43.09
CA VAL A 14 34.92 22.70 43.35
C VAL A 14 35.26 22.01 42.01
N THR A 15 36.54 21.67 41.87
CA THR A 15 37.20 20.99 40.76
C THR A 15 37.28 19.47 40.96
N LEU A 16 37.20 18.73 39.85
CA LEU A 16 37.95 17.51 39.46
C LEU A 16 37.87 16.23 40.31
N SER A 17 37.50 15.12 39.63
CA SER A 17 38.25 13.83 39.51
C SER A 17 37.33 12.78 38.88
N ALA A 18 37.62 12.21 37.70
CA ALA A 18 38.56 11.13 37.38
C ALA A 18 38.08 9.71 37.74
N LEU A 19 38.07 8.85 36.70
CA LEU A 19 38.19 7.37 36.70
C LEU A 19 37.01 6.51 37.20
N SER A 20 36.55 5.62 36.31
CA SER A 20 35.59 4.53 36.52
C SER A 20 36.13 3.42 37.45
N PRO A 21 35.24 2.70 38.15
CA PRO A 21 35.21 1.24 38.02
C PRO A 21 33.81 0.61 37.95
N ILE A 22 33.80 -0.60 37.39
CA ILE A 22 32.68 -1.50 37.12
C ILE A 22 31.96 -1.95 38.40
N GLU A 23 30.64 -1.74 38.48
CA GLU A 23 29.75 -2.55 39.32
C GLU A 23 28.50 -2.99 38.55
N LYS A 24 28.33 -4.31 38.47
CA LYS A 24 27.18 -5.01 37.91
C LYS A 24 25.94 -4.73 38.76
N LYS A 25 24.89 -4.17 38.15
CA LYS A 25 23.50 -4.36 38.60
C LYS A 25 22.64 -4.75 37.41
N HIS A 26 21.97 -5.88 37.57
CA HIS A 26 20.97 -6.43 36.66
C HIS A 26 19.90 -5.38 36.34
N SER A 27 19.71 -5.07 35.07
CA SER A 27 18.45 -4.52 34.58
C SER A 27 18.14 -5.19 33.25
N LEU A 28 16.92 -5.72 33.19
CA LEU A 28 16.35 -6.51 32.12
C LEU A 28 16.50 -5.77 30.79
N MET A 29 17.36 -6.27 29.91
CA MET A 29 17.26 -5.89 28.50
C MET A 29 15.96 -6.45 27.97
N ALA A 30 14.97 -5.56 27.85
CA ALA A 30 13.83 -5.76 26.99
C ALA A 30 14.38 -6.08 25.60
N ARG A 31 14.15 -7.34 25.22
CA ARG A 31 14.41 -7.88 23.88
C ARG A 31 13.76 -6.91 22.87
N PRO A 32 14.47 -6.46 21.82
CA PRO A 32 13.81 -5.73 20.74
C PRO A 32 12.64 -6.59 20.24
N PRO A 33 11.50 -5.99 19.86
CA PRO A 33 10.39 -6.77 19.32
C PRO A 33 10.95 -7.59 18.16
N SER A 34 10.86 -8.91 18.31
CA SER A 34 11.19 -9.86 17.28
C SER A 34 10.45 -9.43 16.03
N SER A 35 11.20 -8.91 15.06
CA SER A 35 10.81 -8.93 13.67
C SER A 35 10.23 -10.31 13.40
N PHE A 36 8.92 -10.37 13.15
CA PHE A 36 8.27 -11.57 12.64
C PHE A 36 8.81 -11.82 11.23
N SER A 37 10.05 -12.29 11.16
CA SER A 37 10.58 -12.99 10.02
C SER A 37 9.86 -14.34 10.02
N ASN A 38 8.64 -14.34 9.51
CA ASN A 38 8.05 -15.53 8.95
C ASN A 38 8.69 -15.75 7.58
N HIS A 39 10.00 -16.00 7.53
CA HIS A 39 10.56 -16.78 6.43
C HIS A 39 10.06 -18.22 6.58
N ARG A 40 8.78 -18.42 6.26
CA ARG A 40 8.41 -19.69 5.63
C ARG A 40 8.96 -19.58 4.23
N THR A 41 10.19 -20.07 4.04
CA THR A 41 10.51 -20.75 2.80
C THR A 41 9.44 -21.82 2.63
N THR A 42 8.38 -21.49 1.92
CA THR A 42 7.39 -22.45 1.45
C THR A 42 8.17 -23.44 0.60
N SER A 43 8.47 -24.59 1.19
CA SER A 43 8.85 -25.77 0.44
C SER A 43 7.88 -25.92 -0.72
N LEU A 44 8.40 -25.86 -1.96
CA LEU A 44 7.65 -26.04 -3.22
C LEU A 44 6.96 -27.41 -3.35
N ASN A 45 7.02 -28.25 -2.31
CA ASN A 45 6.43 -29.60 -2.28
C ASN A 45 5.06 -29.67 -1.57
N SER A 46 4.49 -28.53 -1.14
CA SER A 46 3.11 -28.50 -0.64
C SER A 46 2.16 -28.01 -1.73
N PRO A 47 1.06 -28.72 -2.07
CA PRO A 47 0.10 -28.30 -3.07
C PRO A 47 -0.82 -27.24 -2.47
N ILE A 48 -0.25 -26.07 -2.14
CA ILE A 48 -1.07 -24.88 -1.92
C ILE A 48 -1.68 -24.56 -3.29
N PRO A 49 -3.02 -24.49 -3.43
CA PRO A 49 -3.65 -24.07 -4.68
C PRO A 49 -3.02 -22.76 -5.15
N PHE A 50 -2.62 -22.68 -6.42
CA PHE A 50 -1.88 -21.55 -6.96
C PHE A 50 -2.66 -20.22 -6.80
N GLU A 51 -3.99 -20.31 -6.73
CA GLU A 51 -4.91 -19.22 -6.38
C GLU A 51 -4.57 -18.57 -5.04
N ILE A 52 -4.11 -19.33 -4.04
CA ILE A 52 -3.68 -18.81 -2.74
C ILE A 52 -2.36 -18.04 -2.88
N SER A 53 -1.39 -18.57 -3.63
CA SER A 53 -0.15 -17.85 -3.92
C SER A 53 -0.44 -16.52 -4.64
N MET A 54 -1.37 -16.54 -5.59
CA MET A 54 -1.81 -15.34 -6.29
C MET A 54 -2.52 -14.35 -5.35
N LEU A 55 -3.39 -14.86 -4.47
CA LEU A 55 -4.05 -14.01 -3.47
C LEU A 55 -3.02 -13.33 -2.56
N ASN A 56 -1.99 -14.06 -2.11
CA ASN A 56 -0.94 -13.48 -1.28
C ASN A 56 -0.15 -12.40 -2.02
N VAL A 57 0.16 -12.62 -3.31
CA VAL A 57 0.77 -11.60 -4.17
C VAL A 57 -0.10 -10.34 -4.21
N LEU A 58 -1.40 -10.49 -4.48
CA LEU A 58 -2.36 -9.37 -4.53
C LEU A 58 -2.54 -8.68 -3.16
N GLN A 59 -2.31 -9.40 -2.06
CA GLN A 59 -2.31 -8.86 -0.70
C GLN A 59 -1.00 -8.15 -0.31
N GLY A 60 -0.06 -8.01 -1.25
CA GLY A 60 1.20 -7.30 -1.02
C GLY A 60 2.29 -8.14 -0.36
N GLN A 61 2.28 -9.47 -0.53
CA GLN A 61 3.40 -10.29 -0.09
C GLN A 61 4.69 -9.80 -0.74
N ILE A 62 5.69 -9.48 0.10
CA ILE A 62 7.03 -9.14 -0.37
C ILE A 62 7.67 -10.42 -0.93
N LEU A 63 7.93 -10.41 -2.23
CA LEU A 63 8.62 -11.49 -2.92
C LEU A 63 9.99 -11.03 -3.39
N GLY A 64 11.01 -11.86 -3.15
CA GLY A 64 12.32 -11.73 -3.77
C GLY A 64 12.29 -12.09 -5.26
N TRP A 65 13.39 -11.80 -5.95
CA TRP A 65 13.55 -12.12 -7.38
C TRP A 65 13.33 -13.61 -7.68
N GLU A 66 13.89 -14.48 -6.84
CA GLU A 66 13.81 -15.93 -7.03
C GLU A 66 12.37 -16.44 -6.93
N GLU A 67 11.64 -16.03 -5.89
CA GLU A 67 10.24 -16.41 -5.67
C GLU A 67 9.34 -15.92 -6.81
N ARG A 68 9.55 -14.69 -7.29
CA ARG A 68 8.82 -14.16 -8.46
C ARG A 68 9.08 -15.01 -9.70
N ARG A 69 10.34 -15.39 -9.93
CA ARG A 69 10.74 -16.23 -11.07
C ARG A 69 10.08 -17.61 -11.01
N GLU A 70 10.11 -18.26 -9.85
CA GLU A 70 9.49 -19.57 -9.63
C GLU A 70 7.98 -19.53 -9.89
N LEU A 71 7.28 -18.54 -9.32
CA LEU A 71 5.84 -18.37 -9.56
C LEU A 71 5.54 -18.10 -11.03
N ALA A 72 6.33 -17.26 -11.71
CA ALA A 72 6.16 -17.02 -13.14
C ALA A 72 6.39 -18.28 -13.98
N GLN A 73 7.38 -19.11 -13.65
CA GLN A 73 7.60 -20.40 -14.33
C GLN A 73 6.41 -21.35 -14.14
N ILE A 74 5.83 -21.39 -12.94
CA ILE A 74 4.60 -22.15 -12.66
C ILE A 74 3.48 -21.63 -13.55
N VAL A 75 3.21 -20.31 -13.58
CA VAL A 75 2.18 -19.70 -14.44
C VAL A 75 2.41 -20.03 -15.91
N ALA A 76 3.65 -19.95 -16.39
CA ALA A 76 3.99 -20.24 -17.77
C ALA A 76 3.65 -21.69 -18.14
N SER A 77 3.90 -22.63 -17.22
CA SER A 77 3.67 -24.08 -17.38
C SER A 77 2.20 -24.50 -17.26
N LEU A 78 1.32 -23.63 -16.75
CA LEU A 78 -0.10 -23.97 -16.59
C LEU A 78 -0.76 -24.30 -17.93
N PRO A 79 -1.61 -25.36 -17.99
CA PRO A 79 -2.47 -25.59 -19.13
C PRO A 79 -3.36 -24.38 -19.41
N ILE A 80 -3.73 -24.17 -20.68
CA ILE A 80 -4.55 -23.03 -21.14
C ILE A 80 -5.83 -22.88 -20.29
N GLN A 81 -6.51 -23.98 -19.97
CA GLN A 81 -7.72 -23.95 -19.15
C GLN A 81 -7.47 -23.46 -17.72
N ASN A 82 -6.32 -23.81 -17.13
CA ASN A 82 -5.96 -23.35 -15.80
C ASN A 82 -5.52 -21.88 -15.81
N LYS A 83 -4.88 -21.42 -16.90
CA LYS A 83 -4.60 -20.00 -17.10
C LYS A 83 -5.91 -19.18 -17.16
N LYS A 84 -6.94 -19.65 -17.86
CA LYS A 84 -8.25 -18.99 -17.88
C LYS A 84 -8.90 -18.95 -16.50
N LYS A 85 -8.95 -20.09 -15.79
CA LYS A 85 -9.47 -20.15 -14.42
C LYS A 85 -8.74 -19.17 -13.48
N LEU A 86 -7.44 -19.03 -13.64
CA LEU A 86 -6.64 -18.08 -12.87
C LEU A 86 -7.00 -16.63 -13.20
N ILE A 87 -7.18 -16.31 -14.49
CA ILE A 87 -7.67 -14.98 -14.91
C ILE A 87 -9.05 -14.72 -14.29
N ASP A 88 -10.00 -15.64 -14.44
CA ASP A 88 -11.35 -15.54 -13.89
C ASP A 88 -11.33 -15.37 -12.36
N PHE A 89 -10.43 -16.07 -11.67
CA PHE A 89 -10.23 -15.92 -10.22
C PHE A 89 -9.74 -14.52 -9.84
N ILE A 90 -8.83 -13.94 -10.63
CA ILE A 90 -8.26 -12.61 -10.37
C ILE A 90 -9.27 -11.51 -10.68
N GLU A 91 -9.88 -11.53 -11.88
CA GLU A 91 -10.64 -10.42 -12.44
C GLU A 91 -12.16 -10.57 -12.42
N GLY A 92 -12.67 -11.75 -12.03
CA GLY A 92 -14.11 -12.01 -11.98
C GLY A 92 -14.86 -11.05 -11.05
N THR A 93 -16.19 -11.07 -11.11
CA THR A 93 -17.03 -10.26 -10.22
C THR A 93 -16.76 -10.61 -8.76
N LYS A 94 -16.29 -9.65 -7.95
CA LYS A 94 -15.77 -9.89 -6.59
C LYS A 94 -14.59 -10.87 -6.58
N GLY A 95 -13.74 -10.77 -7.59
CA GLY A 95 -12.54 -11.57 -7.75
C GLY A 95 -11.51 -11.28 -6.66
N ALA A 96 -10.40 -12.02 -6.72
CA ALA A 96 -9.32 -11.90 -5.77
C ALA A 96 -8.72 -10.48 -5.75
N SER A 97 -8.66 -9.79 -6.90
CA SER A 97 -8.16 -8.41 -6.98
C SER A 97 -9.00 -7.44 -6.16
N ASP A 98 -10.33 -7.44 -6.36
CA ASP A 98 -11.24 -6.55 -5.63
C ASP A 98 -11.10 -6.73 -4.11
N SER A 99 -11.17 -7.99 -3.67
CA SER A 99 -11.08 -8.32 -2.25
C SER A 99 -9.71 -8.00 -1.66
N ALA A 100 -8.62 -8.29 -2.38
CA ALA A 100 -7.27 -8.02 -1.89
C ALA A 100 -7.00 -6.52 -1.80
N VAL A 101 -7.36 -5.74 -2.83
CA VAL A 101 -7.14 -4.29 -2.86
C VAL A 101 -7.93 -3.58 -1.76
N GLU A 102 -9.22 -3.92 -1.56
CA GLU A 102 -10.02 -3.39 -0.46
C GLU A 102 -9.40 -3.73 0.92
N ASN A 103 -9.01 -4.99 1.10
CA ASN A 103 -8.38 -5.43 2.35
C ASN A 103 -7.04 -4.74 2.62
N ASN A 104 -6.23 -4.50 1.58
CA ASN A 104 -4.96 -3.79 1.71
C ASN A 104 -5.20 -2.34 2.12
N ALA A 105 -6.16 -1.65 1.49
CA ALA A 105 -6.56 -0.31 1.88
C ALA A 105 -7.03 -0.26 3.34
N CYS A 106 -7.93 -1.17 3.74
CA CYS A 106 -8.42 -1.26 5.11
C CYS A 106 -7.30 -1.49 6.15
N LYS A 107 -6.27 -2.27 5.79
CA LYS A 107 -5.09 -2.47 6.64
C LYS A 107 -4.27 -1.18 6.79
N VAL A 108 -4.03 -0.46 5.69
CA VAL A 108 -3.26 0.80 5.72
C VAL A 108 -4.00 1.86 6.52
N PHE A 109 -5.29 2.03 6.27
CA PHE A 109 -6.14 3.01 6.94
C PHE A 109 -6.61 2.58 8.34
N GLN A 110 -6.28 1.35 8.77
CA GLN A 110 -6.73 0.75 10.03
C GLN A 110 -8.25 0.90 10.21
N CYS A 111 -9.01 0.51 9.20
CA CYS A 111 -10.46 0.68 9.14
C CYS A 111 -11.18 -0.59 8.63
N THR A 112 -12.50 -0.60 8.70
CA THR A 112 -13.34 -1.55 7.97
C THR A 112 -13.81 -0.96 6.63
N PRO A 113 -14.30 -1.77 5.68
CA PRO A 113 -14.80 -1.25 4.39
C PRO A 113 -15.90 -0.18 4.53
N SER A 114 -16.73 -0.25 5.58
CA SER A 114 -17.78 0.73 5.85
C SER A 114 -17.26 2.09 6.33
N GLN A 115 -16.00 2.16 6.75
CA GLN A 115 -15.36 3.38 7.28
C GLN A 115 -14.48 4.08 6.22
N LEU A 116 -14.42 3.55 4.99
CA LEU A 116 -13.63 4.15 3.90
C LEU A 116 -14.12 5.56 3.54
N GLY A 117 -15.42 5.87 3.75
CA GLY A 117 -15.96 7.21 3.47
C GLY A 117 -15.36 8.33 4.31
N ASP A 118 -14.84 8.00 5.50
CA ASP A 118 -14.38 8.99 6.46
C ASP A 118 -12.87 9.30 6.31
N ILE A 119 -12.17 8.64 5.38
CA ILE A 119 -10.70 8.71 5.31
C ILE A 119 -10.21 10.13 5.06
N LEU A 120 -10.82 10.88 4.15
CA LEU A 120 -10.38 12.26 3.85
C LEU A 120 -10.70 13.27 4.97
N GLU A 121 -11.53 12.89 5.94
CA GLU A 121 -11.83 13.73 7.11
C GLU A 121 -10.81 13.55 8.23
N ARG A 122 -9.96 12.52 8.14
CA ARG A 122 -8.87 12.27 9.09
C ARG A 122 -7.68 13.18 8.82
N GLU A 123 -6.97 13.54 9.88
CA GLU A 123 -5.80 14.42 9.83
C GLU A 123 -4.72 13.92 8.86
N ASP A 124 -4.48 12.61 8.82
CA ASP A 124 -3.47 11.95 7.99
C ASP A 124 -4.05 11.22 6.76
N GLY A 125 -5.35 11.37 6.49
CA GLY A 125 -6.05 10.58 5.48
C GLY A 125 -5.49 10.76 4.05
N VAL A 126 -5.15 12.01 3.70
CA VAL A 126 -4.54 12.34 2.39
C VAL A 126 -3.13 11.76 2.29
N ASP A 127 -2.35 11.82 3.37
CA ASP A 127 -1.00 11.25 3.44
C ASP A 127 -1.05 9.73 3.28
N GLN A 128 -1.86 9.05 4.09
CA GLN A 128 -2.05 7.60 4.02
C GLN A 128 -2.53 7.16 2.64
N LEU A 129 -3.47 7.89 2.01
CA LEU A 129 -3.96 7.54 0.68
C LEU A 129 -2.87 7.69 -0.38
N THR A 130 -2.07 8.76 -0.28
CA THR A 130 -0.96 9.01 -1.22
C THR A 130 0.12 7.94 -1.08
N GLU A 131 0.52 7.61 0.15
CA GLU A 131 1.50 6.55 0.44
C GLU A 131 0.99 5.18 0.00
N HIS A 132 -0.28 4.88 0.29
CA HIS A 132 -0.89 3.62 -0.15
C HIS A 132 -0.87 3.48 -1.67
N PHE A 133 -1.22 4.55 -2.39
CA PHE A 133 -1.16 4.57 -3.85
C PHE A 133 0.27 4.41 -4.37
N GLN A 134 1.25 5.06 -3.72
CA GLN A 134 2.66 4.88 -4.07
C GLN A 134 3.07 3.41 -3.93
N THR A 135 2.80 2.77 -2.79
CA THR A 135 3.06 1.33 -2.57
C THR A 135 2.36 0.46 -3.61
N LEU A 136 1.12 0.81 -3.98
CA LEU A 136 0.37 0.11 -5.04
C LEU A 136 1.14 0.12 -6.37
N VAL A 137 1.62 1.29 -6.81
CA VAL A 137 2.26 1.47 -8.12
C VAL A 137 3.74 1.10 -8.15
N SER A 138 4.46 1.21 -7.04
CA SER A 138 5.90 0.92 -6.96
C SER A 138 6.22 -0.51 -6.52
N GLU A 139 5.30 -1.18 -5.80
CA GLU A 139 5.57 -2.51 -5.24
C GLU A 139 4.55 -3.55 -5.70
N LEU A 140 3.25 -3.34 -5.43
CA LEU A 140 2.24 -4.36 -5.69
C LEU A 140 2.12 -4.66 -7.18
N ILE A 141 1.86 -3.64 -7.99
CA ILE A 141 1.68 -3.79 -9.44
C ILE A 141 2.93 -4.41 -10.09
N PRO A 142 4.16 -3.91 -9.88
CA PRO A 142 5.35 -4.52 -10.47
C PRO A 142 5.58 -5.97 -10.02
N THR A 143 5.28 -6.29 -8.77
CA THR A 143 5.40 -7.67 -8.26
C THR A 143 4.39 -8.57 -8.96
N ALA A 144 3.12 -8.16 -9.05
CA ALA A 144 2.08 -8.90 -9.75
C ALA A 144 2.40 -9.05 -11.24
N GLU A 145 2.82 -7.99 -11.92
CA GLU A 145 3.28 -8.02 -13.32
C GLU A 145 4.43 -9.02 -13.52
N SER A 146 5.41 -9.04 -12.61
CA SER A 146 6.54 -9.98 -12.72
C SER A 146 6.14 -11.45 -12.58
N VAL A 147 5.11 -11.75 -11.79
CA VAL A 147 4.59 -13.13 -11.62
C VAL A 147 3.66 -13.50 -12.78
N LEU A 148 2.86 -12.54 -13.25
CA LEU A 148 1.76 -12.76 -14.21
C LEU A 148 2.11 -12.43 -15.65
N TYR A 149 3.33 -11.98 -15.95
CA TYR A 149 3.78 -11.72 -17.32
C TYR A 149 3.48 -12.90 -18.29
N PRO A 150 3.55 -14.19 -17.91
CA PRO A 150 3.26 -15.27 -18.85
C PRO A 150 1.78 -15.35 -19.24
N LEU A 151 0.87 -14.79 -18.43
CA LEU A 151 -0.54 -14.62 -18.82
C LEU A 151 -0.67 -13.45 -19.79
N GLN A 152 -0.01 -12.33 -19.54
CA GLN A 152 -0.03 -11.17 -20.43
C GLN A 152 0.51 -11.48 -21.83
N THR A 153 1.49 -12.38 -21.94
CA THR A 153 1.98 -12.85 -23.26
C THR A 153 0.99 -13.79 -23.95
N SER A 154 0.20 -14.55 -23.17
CA SER A 154 -0.76 -15.53 -23.68
C SER A 154 -2.13 -14.91 -24.01
N TYR A 155 -2.51 -13.84 -23.33
CA TYR A 155 -3.82 -13.18 -23.40
C TYR A 155 -3.61 -11.66 -23.52
N ARG A 156 -3.76 -11.12 -24.74
CA ARG A 156 -3.46 -9.70 -25.04
C ARG A 156 -4.31 -8.71 -24.25
N ASP A 157 -5.54 -9.09 -23.91
CA ASP A 157 -6.48 -8.24 -23.20
C ASP A 157 -6.28 -8.30 -21.68
N PHE A 158 -5.50 -9.27 -21.19
CA PHE A 158 -5.20 -9.39 -19.76
C PHE A 158 -4.13 -8.37 -19.37
N SER A 159 -4.49 -7.46 -18.47
CA SER A 159 -3.58 -6.47 -17.88
C SER A 159 -3.78 -6.40 -16.38
N ILE A 160 -2.86 -6.99 -15.62
CA ILE A 160 -2.96 -7.02 -14.16
C ILE A 160 -2.89 -5.60 -13.57
N ARG A 161 -2.10 -4.70 -14.16
CA ARG A 161 -2.07 -3.28 -13.79
C ARG A 161 -3.45 -2.65 -13.89
N ARG A 162 -4.12 -2.82 -15.03
CA ARG A 162 -5.48 -2.29 -15.24
C ARG A 162 -6.47 -2.90 -14.27
N ILE A 163 -6.39 -4.22 -14.05
CA ILE A 163 -7.26 -4.92 -13.09
C ILE A 163 -7.09 -4.37 -11.67
N ILE A 164 -5.86 -4.24 -11.18
CA ILE A 164 -5.57 -3.70 -9.84
C ILE A 164 -6.04 -2.25 -9.72
N LEU A 165 -5.75 -1.40 -10.70
CA LEU A 165 -6.14 0.01 -10.67
C LEU A 165 -7.66 0.20 -10.78
N ARG A 166 -8.34 -0.66 -11.55
CA ARG A 166 -9.82 -0.72 -11.58
C ARG A 166 -10.38 -1.16 -10.23
N SER A 167 -9.85 -2.21 -9.62
CA SER A 167 -10.24 -2.63 -8.27
C SER A 167 -10.01 -1.53 -7.23
N PHE A 168 -8.91 -0.80 -7.34
CA PHE A 168 -8.61 0.33 -6.45
C PHE A 168 -9.59 1.49 -6.64
N ARG A 169 -9.93 1.83 -7.89
CA ARG A 169 -10.97 2.80 -8.22
C ARG A 169 -12.30 2.41 -7.58
N ASP A 170 -12.76 1.18 -7.84
CA ASP A 170 -14.11 0.75 -7.53
C ASP A 170 -14.32 0.45 -6.05
N GLN A 171 -13.36 -0.23 -5.42
CA GLN A 171 -13.49 -0.68 -4.04
C GLN A 171 -12.94 0.32 -3.02
N VAL A 172 -12.04 1.22 -3.41
CA VAL A 172 -11.38 2.12 -2.45
C VAL A 172 -11.75 3.55 -2.74
N LEU A 173 -11.33 4.08 -3.90
CA LEU A 173 -11.44 5.51 -4.16
C LEU A 173 -12.88 6.00 -4.29
N LEU A 174 -13.78 5.24 -4.92
CA LEU A 174 -15.18 5.62 -4.98
C LEU A 174 -15.76 5.81 -3.57
N ARG A 175 -15.49 4.90 -2.65
CA ARG A 175 -15.99 5.01 -1.27
C ARG A 175 -15.39 6.20 -0.54
N ILE A 176 -14.10 6.44 -0.71
CA ILE A 176 -13.41 7.58 -0.11
C ILE A 176 -13.94 8.92 -0.68
N PHE A 177 -14.17 9.01 -1.99
CA PHE A 177 -14.53 10.28 -2.64
C PHE A 177 -16.03 10.57 -2.63
N GLU A 178 -16.90 9.56 -2.61
CA GLU A 178 -18.36 9.77 -2.62
C GLU A 178 -18.88 10.47 -1.37
N HIS A 179 -18.21 10.26 -0.23
CA HIS A 179 -18.58 10.87 1.05
C HIS A 179 -17.79 12.15 1.35
N SER A 180 -16.77 12.47 0.57
CA SER A 180 -16.00 13.68 0.76
C SER A 180 -16.79 14.90 0.30
N LEU A 181 -17.45 15.56 1.26
CA LEU A 181 -18.26 16.75 1.06
C LEU A 181 -17.44 18.05 1.01
N SER A 182 -16.11 17.97 1.06
CA SER A 182 -15.28 19.18 1.11
C SER A 182 -15.18 19.79 -0.30
N PRO A 183 -15.68 21.02 -0.52
CA PRO A 183 -15.57 21.71 -1.80
C PRO A 183 -14.14 22.21 -2.08
N SER A 184 -13.18 21.89 -1.22
CA SER A 184 -11.80 22.34 -1.35
C SER A 184 -10.99 21.34 -2.20
N ARG A 185 -10.33 21.88 -3.23
CA ARG A 185 -9.38 21.13 -4.05
C ARG A 185 -8.31 20.49 -3.16
N ILE A 186 -7.95 19.24 -3.44
CA ILE A 186 -6.85 18.53 -2.77
C ILE A 186 -5.73 18.26 -3.79
N PRO A 187 -4.79 19.20 -4.03
CA PRO A 187 -3.81 19.09 -5.11
C PRO A 187 -2.90 17.86 -5.00
N ARG A 188 -2.64 17.39 -3.77
CA ARG A 188 -1.80 16.21 -3.52
C ARG A 188 -2.36 14.93 -4.15
N LEU A 189 -3.67 14.86 -4.39
CA LEU A 189 -4.31 13.71 -5.00
C LEU A 189 -4.32 13.75 -6.53
N GLU A 190 -3.87 14.84 -7.16
CA GLU A 190 -3.93 14.99 -8.62
C GLU A 190 -3.25 13.86 -9.39
N HIS A 191 -2.01 13.55 -9.03
CA HIS A 191 -1.26 12.49 -9.72
C HIS A 191 -1.95 11.13 -9.59
N LEU A 192 -2.45 10.81 -8.39
CA LEU A 192 -3.21 9.59 -8.12
C LEU A 192 -4.47 9.56 -8.99
N ILE A 193 -5.26 10.63 -8.96
CA ILE A 193 -6.53 10.73 -9.69
C ILE A 193 -6.30 10.58 -11.19
N PHE A 194 -5.36 11.32 -11.78
CA PHE A 194 -5.10 11.24 -13.22
C PHE A 194 -4.58 9.87 -13.64
N THR A 195 -3.70 9.26 -12.84
CA THR A 195 -3.18 7.93 -13.13
C THR A 195 -4.30 6.90 -13.13
N VAL A 196 -5.18 6.93 -12.12
CA VAL A 196 -6.29 5.99 -12.04
C VAL A 196 -7.32 6.24 -13.13
N LEU A 197 -7.68 7.49 -13.43
CA LEU A 197 -8.59 7.82 -14.55
C LEU A 197 -8.05 7.29 -15.88
N PHE A 198 -6.77 7.52 -16.16
CA PHE A 198 -6.16 7.09 -17.42
C PHE A 198 -6.05 5.56 -17.52
N GLU A 199 -5.48 4.91 -16.52
CA GLU A 199 -5.13 3.48 -16.57
C GLU A 199 -6.33 2.55 -16.39
N SER A 200 -7.36 3.01 -15.64
CA SER A 200 -8.55 2.21 -15.37
C SER A 200 -9.73 2.52 -16.30
N HIS A 201 -9.54 3.36 -17.33
CA HIS A 201 -10.63 3.76 -18.23
C HIS A 201 -11.40 2.57 -18.80
N ASP A 202 -12.71 2.57 -18.59
CA ASP A 202 -13.65 1.59 -19.13
C ASP A 202 -15.06 2.21 -19.28
N ASN A 203 -16.02 1.44 -19.76
CA ASN A 203 -17.40 1.89 -19.96
C ASN A 203 -18.31 1.59 -18.75
N SER A 204 -17.76 1.37 -17.56
CA SER A 204 -18.55 1.00 -16.39
C SER A 204 -19.21 2.20 -15.71
N ILE A 205 -20.25 1.94 -14.93
CA ILE A 205 -20.95 2.97 -14.15
C ILE A 205 -20.03 3.51 -13.05
N GLU A 206 -19.19 2.63 -12.49
CA GLU A 206 -18.19 2.95 -11.48
C GLU A 206 -17.15 3.93 -12.01
N TYR A 207 -16.66 3.75 -13.25
CA TYR A 207 -15.76 4.72 -13.87
C TYR A 207 -16.40 6.12 -14.00
N ALA A 208 -17.63 6.19 -14.52
CA ALA A 208 -18.35 7.45 -14.67
C ALA A 208 -18.62 8.15 -13.32
N ARG A 209 -18.94 7.38 -12.27
CA ARG A 209 -19.07 7.90 -10.90
C ARG A 209 -17.74 8.45 -10.39
N PHE A 210 -16.65 7.71 -10.62
CA PHE A 210 -15.33 8.10 -10.16
C PHE A 210 -14.84 9.37 -10.84
N GLU A 211 -15.08 9.52 -12.15
CA GLU A 211 -14.77 10.73 -12.90
C GLU A 211 -15.49 11.96 -12.33
N LYS A 212 -16.78 11.81 -12.01
CA LYS A 212 -17.57 12.88 -11.39
C LYS A 212 -17.03 13.26 -10.01
N CYS A 213 -16.81 12.30 -9.13
CA CYS A 213 -16.27 12.54 -7.79
C CYS A 213 -14.86 13.16 -7.85
N SER A 214 -14.02 12.66 -8.75
CA SER A 214 -12.67 13.18 -8.99
C SER A 214 -12.69 14.64 -9.43
N SER A 215 -13.64 15.03 -10.28
CA SER A 215 -13.76 16.43 -10.73
C SER A 215 -14.02 17.39 -9.57
N VAL A 216 -14.84 16.99 -8.60
CA VAL A 216 -15.09 17.76 -7.36
C VAL A 216 -13.80 17.89 -6.54
N ILE A 217 -13.09 16.78 -6.28
CA ILE A 217 -11.83 16.77 -5.51
C ILE A 217 -10.73 17.60 -6.19
N LEU A 218 -10.73 17.63 -7.52
CA LEU A 218 -9.81 18.43 -8.32
C LEU A 218 -10.20 19.92 -8.40
N GLY A 219 -11.36 20.31 -7.87
CA GLY A 219 -11.87 21.67 -7.97
C GLY A 219 -12.13 22.09 -9.41
N ARG A 220 -12.53 21.15 -10.28
CA ARG A 220 -12.98 21.43 -11.64
C ARG A 220 -14.49 21.65 -11.57
N ASP A 221 -14.94 22.83 -11.96
CA ASP A 221 -16.36 23.15 -12.06
C ASP A 221 -17.05 22.12 -12.97
N ILE A 222 -18.14 21.50 -12.47
CA ILE A 222 -19.03 20.62 -13.24
C ILE A 222 -19.95 21.48 -14.11
#